data_AF-A0A9D1MVP3-F1
#
_entry.id   AF-A0A9D1MVP3-F1
#
_cell.length_a   1.000
_cell.length_b   1.000
_cell.length_c   1.000
_cell.angle_alpha   90.00
_cell.angle_beta   90.00
_cell.angle_gamma   90.00
#
_symmetry.space_group_name_H-M   'P 1'
#
loop_
_entity.id
_entity.type
_entity.pdbx_description
1 polymer ?
#
loop_
_entity_poly.entity_id
_entity_poly.type
_entity_poly.pdbx_seq_one_letter_code
_entity_poly.pdbx_strand_id
1 'polypeptide(L)'
;PNYSSDDEEPDYYARCGREIFLTGQTEHKMRLGILDEKQGNALIQQLSQKTAGHLDDYLARRKTNLSLLVKTAQLLGDVIDFLVLPLDDSAQYGYTATDKERLADALATMGKRVPSYPGADEVGMTLTCRAVCDYYKVTPKINCVFPKIECREVVPLYEDRAVGLTLAEQLSAAGCAKSEKGDVNLFLNYPTCQPVEAWQQPSAGYAERDIPNFARQIAGSVSSGKVTALADCAYCNGGDAQLLKEVAKHTDLLRLAYAGWNTSSNTLGTVICQSVFALLFGLNEKFTAERYYEDAGYCGAVRQSVTESFPPHGRYNYFNAGAENGRVAHVVKEQLQKYVSANFPQVAAKYVIDRCRLPWKRMFEVDLTVKCVKR
;
A
#
# COMPACT_ATOMS: atom_id res chain seq x y z
N PRO A 1 4.16 -11.64 -9.19
CA PRO A 1 2.75 -11.98 -9.55
C PRO A 1 2.39 -13.45 -9.29
N ASN A 2 1.17 -13.73 -8.80
CA ASN A 2 0.62 -15.08 -8.65
C ASN A 2 -0.29 -15.50 -9.83
N TYR A 3 -0.31 -14.69 -10.89
CA TYR A 3 -1.10 -14.85 -12.10
C TYR A 3 -0.19 -14.79 -13.34
N SER A 4 -0.76 -15.07 -14.51
CA SER A 4 -0.06 -15.01 -15.79
C SER A 4 -0.50 -13.77 -16.57
N SER A 5 0.40 -12.78 -16.69
CA SER A 5 0.24 -11.53 -17.44
C SER A 5 1.61 -10.96 -17.77
N ASP A 6 1.80 -10.47 -18.98
CA ASP A 6 3.04 -9.83 -19.47
C ASP A 6 2.94 -8.29 -19.56
N ASP A 7 1.93 -7.69 -18.92
CA ASP A 7 1.75 -6.22 -18.95
C ASP A 7 2.94 -5.47 -18.33
N GLU A 8 3.47 -5.96 -17.21
CA GLU A 8 4.63 -5.41 -16.49
C GLU A 8 5.81 -6.39 -16.43
N GLU A 9 5.61 -7.60 -16.95
CA GLU A 9 6.53 -8.73 -16.81
C GLU A 9 7.00 -9.20 -18.19
N PRO A 10 8.08 -10.00 -18.29
CA PRO A 10 8.53 -10.54 -19.57
C PRO A 10 7.42 -11.32 -20.30
N ASP A 11 7.42 -11.32 -21.64
CA ASP A 11 6.40 -11.95 -22.51
C ASP A 11 6.03 -13.40 -22.13
N TYR A 12 6.95 -14.15 -21.52
CA TYR A 12 6.65 -15.52 -21.08
C TYR A 12 5.70 -15.58 -19.87
N TYR A 13 5.56 -14.51 -19.09
CA TYR A 13 4.65 -14.46 -17.95
C TYR A 13 3.19 -14.58 -18.36
N ALA A 14 2.79 -14.08 -19.52
CA ALA A 14 1.44 -14.31 -20.06
C ALA A 14 1.10 -15.81 -20.18
N ARG A 15 2.12 -16.66 -20.33
CA ARG A 15 1.96 -18.11 -20.50
C ARG A 15 2.21 -18.91 -19.21
N CYS A 16 3.22 -18.54 -18.43
CA CYS A 16 3.67 -19.35 -17.28
C CYS A 16 4.06 -18.58 -16.02
N GLY A 17 3.65 -17.31 -15.87
CA GLY A 17 3.94 -16.50 -14.67
C GLY A 17 3.40 -17.13 -13.38
N ARG A 18 2.15 -17.62 -13.42
CA ARG A 18 1.54 -18.37 -12.31
C ARG A 18 2.33 -19.62 -11.96
N GLU A 19 2.77 -20.38 -12.96
CA GLU A 19 3.54 -21.59 -12.75
C GLU A 19 4.92 -21.32 -12.12
N ILE A 20 5.63 -20.28 -12.54
CA ILE A 20 6.88 -19.83 -11.92
C ILE A 20 6.65 -19.50 -10.43
N PHE A 21 5.58 -18.77 -10.12
CA PHE A 21 5.20 -18.46 -8.74
C PHE A 21 4.94 -19.73 -7.92
N LEU A 22 4.20 -20.69 -8.48
CA LEU A 22 3.90 -21.96 -7.81
C LEU A 22 5.14 -22.83 -7.60
N THR A 23 6.10 -22.82 -8.53
CA THR A 23 7.37 -23.54 -8.36
C THR A 23 8.10 -23.03 -7.12
N GLY A 24 8.27 -21.71 -7.00
CA GLY A 24 8.94 -21.13 -5.83
C GLY A 24 8.19 -21.39 -4.52
N GLN A 25 6.85 -21.29 -4.53
CA GLN A 25 6.02 -21.64 -3.37
C GLN A 25 6.23 -23.09 -2.93
N THR A 26 6.32 -24.01 -3.90
CA THR A 26 6.50 -25.44 -3.67
C THR A 26 7.88 -25.71 -3.07
N GLU A 27 8.94 -25.22 -3.71
CA GLU A 27 10.32 -25.36 -3.24
C GLU A 27 10.51 -24.80 -1.83
N HIS A 28 9.97 -23.61 -1.57
CA HIS A 28 10.07 -22.98 -0.27
C HIS A 28 9.32 -23.80 0.80
N LYS A 29 8.08 -24.23 0.53
CA LYS A 29 7.30 -25.03 1.49
C LYS A 29 7.93 -26.40 1.76
N MET A 30 8.54 -27.03 0.76
CA MET A 30 9.33 -28.25 0.94
C MET A 30 10.51 -28.02 1.89
N ARG A 31 11.29 -26.96 1.66
CA ARG A 31 12.44 -26.60 2.51
C ARG A 31 12.03 -26.35 3.97
N LEU A 32 10.83 -25.80 4.20
CA LEU A 32 10.28 -25.58 5.54
C LEU A 32 9.64 -26.83 6.17
N GLY A 33 9.56 -27.96 5.46
CA GLY A 33 8.88 -29.17 5.92
C GLY A 33 7.35 -29.05 5.97
N ILE A 34 6.76 -28.03 5.34
CA ILE A 34 5.31 -27.82 5.26
C ILE A 34 4.70 -28.73 4.18
N LEU A 35 5.45 -29.01 3.12
CA LEU A 35 5.05 -29.88 2.03
C LEU A 35 6.00 -31.08 1.96
N ASP A 36 5.43 -32.28 1.86
CA ASP A 36 6.18 -33.53 1.70
C ASP A 36 7.05 -33.51 0.41
N GLU A 37 8.27 -34.02 0.51
CA GLU A 37 9.24 -33.97 -0.59
C GLU A 37 8.77 -34.72 -1.84
N LYS A 38 8.13 -35.88 -1.67
CA LYS A 38 7.64 -36.66 -2.81
C LYS A 38 6.52 -35.94 -3.53
N GLN A 39 5.57 -35.37 -2.78
CA GLN A 39 4.48 -34.56 -3.34
C GLN A 39 5.00 -33.30 -4.02
N GLY A 40 5.93 -32.59 -3.37
CA GLY A 40 6.51 -31.36 -3.91
C GLY A 40 7.34 -31.59 -5.17
N ASN A 41 8.17 -32.64 -5.22
CA ASN A 41 8.93 -33.01 -6.42
C ASN A 41 8.02 -33.37 -7.60
N ALA A 42 6.92 -34.09 -7.35
CA ALA A 42 5.94 -34.40 -8.40
C ALA A 42 5.27 -33.11 -8.93
N LEU A 43 4.95 -32.16 -8.06
CA LEU A 43 4.38 -30.88 -8.45
C LEU A 43 5.38 -30.03 -9.25
N ILE A 44 6.64 -29.94 -8.81
CA ILE A 44 7.71 -29.24 -9.54
C ILE A 44 7.89 -29.86 -10.94
N GLN A 45 7.87 -31.19 -11.06
CA GLN A 45 7.95 -31.86 -12.35
C GLN A 45 6.77 -31.52 -13.28
N GLN A 46 5.56 -31.39 -12.73
CA GLN A 46 4.40 -30.96 -13.51
C GLN A 46 4.53 -29.50 -13.96
N LEU A 47 5.00 -28.61 -13.07
CA LEU A 47 5.16 -27.18 -13.37
C LEU A 47 6.29 -26.92 -14.38
N SER A 48 7.38 -27.68 -14.31
CA SER A 48 8.55 -27.51 -15.18
C SER A 48 8.23 -27.70 -16.67
N GLN A 49 7.25 -28.54 -17.00
CA GLN A 49 6.78 -28.72 -18.38
C GLN A 49 6.23 -27.42 -18.99
N LYS A 50 5.67 -26.53 -18.15
CA LYS A 50 5.11 -25.25 -18.57
C LYS A 50 6.10 -24.09 -18.47
N THR A 51 7.13 -24.20 -17.62
CA THR A 51 8.13 -23.16 -17.40
C THR A 51 9.45 -23.39 -18.14
N ALA A 52 9.57 -24.50 -18.89
CA ALA A 52 10.82 -24.93 -19.51
C ALA A 52 11.51 -23.83 -20.34
N GLY A 53 12.71 -23.42 -19.89
CA GLY A 53 13.53 -22.36 -20.48
C GLY A 53 13.30 -20.95 -19.92
N HIS A 54 12.21 -20.72 -19.19
CA HIS A 54 11.87 -19.40 -18.62
C HIS A 54 12.16 -19.30 -17.12
N LEU A 55 12.13 -20.43 -16.39
CA LEU A 55 12.47 -20.44 -14.96
C LEU A 55 13.94 -20.03 -14.72
N ASP A 56 14.86 -20.52 -15.54
CA ASP A 56 16.29 -20.19 -15.40
C ASP A 56 16.58 -18.71 -15.66
N ASP A 57 15.94 -18.11 -16.67
CA ASP A 57 16.02 -16.66 -16.92
C ASP A 57 15.53 -15.87 -15.70
N TYR A 58 14.34 -16.23 -15.19
CA TYR A 58 13.76 -15.60 -14.01
C TYR A 58 14.70 -15.72 -12.79
N LEU A 59 15.21 -16.92 -12.50
CA LEU A 59 16.12 -17.15 -11.37
C LEU A 59 17.46 -16.42 -11.54
N ALA A 60 17.98 -16.32 -12.76
CA ALA A 60 19.21 -15.57 -13.05
C ALA A 60 19.03 -14.07 -12.76
N ARG A 61 17.90 -13.47 -13.16
CA ARG A 61 17.55 -12.08 -12.82
C ARG A 61 17.44 -11.88 -11.32
N ARG A 62 16.79 -12.80 -10.60
CA ARG A 62 16.69 -12.73 -9.14
C ARG A 62 18.05 -12.80 -8.45
N LYS A 63 18.92 -13.70 -8.90
CA LYS A 63 20.30 -13.80 -8.40
C LYS A 63 21.06 -12.49 -8.59
N THR A 64 20.91 -11.84 -9.75
CA THR A 64 21.48 -10.51 -10.00
C THR A 64 20.93 -9.48 -9.04
N ASN A 65 19.60 -9.40 -8.88
CA ASN A 65 18.96 -8.47 -7.96
C ASN A 65 19.44 -8.67 -6.51
N LEU A 66 19.46 -9.91 -6.01
CA LEU A 66 19.96 -10.22 -4.67
C LEU A 66 21.43 -9.81 -4.48
N SER A 67 22.27 -10.05 -5.50
CA SER A 67 23.68 -9.60 -5.46
C SER A 67 23.79 -8.07 -5.38
N LEU A 68 22.93 -7.34 -6.10
CA LEU A 68 22.90 -5.88 -6.03
C LEU A 68 22.44 -5.39 -4.65
N LEU A 69 21.40 -5.99 -4.06
CA LEU A 69 20.94 -5.65 -2.70
C LEU A 69 22.05 -5.85 -1.66
N VAL A 70 22.78 -6.96 -1.75
CA VAL A 70 23.93 -7.25 -0.88
C VAL A 70 25.03 -6.20 -1.06
N LYS A 71 25.38 -5.83 -2.30
CA LYS A 71 26.37 -4.78 -2.58
C LYS A 71 25.93 -3.41 -2.06
N THR A 72 24.66 -3.06 -2.22
CA THR A 72 24.10 -1.82 -1.66
C THR A 72 24.19 -1.82 -0.14
N ALA A 73 23.87 -2.93 0.52
CA ALA A 73 23.99 -3.06 1.96
C ALA A 73 25.46 -2.93 2.45
N GLN A 74 26.45 -3.31 1.65
CA GLN A 74 27.87 -3.10 1.98
C GLN A 74 28.24 -1.62 2.10
N LEU A 75 27.54 -0.73 1.40
CA LEU A 75 27.76 0.73 1.45
C LEU A 75 27.17 1.40 2.70
N LEU A 76 26.31 0.71 3.47
CA LEU A 76 25.71 1.23 4.71
C LEU A 76 26.78 1.52 5.78
N GLY A 77 26.80 2.74 6.31
CA GLY A 77 27.76 3.21 7.30
C GLY A 77 29.06 3.78 6.72
N ASP A 78 29.23 3.76 5.39
CA ASP A 78 30.33 4.43 4.68
C ASP A 78 29.79 5.52 3.75
N VAL A 79 28.94 5.14 2.80
CA VAL A 79 28.32 6.06 1.83
C VAL A 79 26.85 6.31 2.13
N ILE A 80 26.16 5.31 2.68
CA ILE A 80 24.72 5.35 2.99
C ILE A 80 24.55 5.43 4.50
N ASP A 81 23.90 6.47 5.02
CA ASP A 81 23.64 6.60 6.47
C ASP A 81 22.50 5.71 6.95
N PHE A 82 21.46 5.57 6.13
CA PHE A 82 20.29 4.77 6.45
C PHE A 82 19.75 4.10 5.19
N LEU A 83 19.45 2.80 5.29
CA LEU A 83 18.97 1.97 4.20
C LEU A 83 17.70 1.25 4.62
N VAL A 84 16.74 1.15 3.72
CA VAL A 84 15.57 0.27 3.83
C VAL A 84 15.59 -0.67 2.63
N LEU A 85 15.33 -1.95 2.85
CA LEU A 85 15.20 -2.95 1.79
C LEU A 85 13.75 -3.48 1.80
N PRO A 86 12.85 -2.76 1.10
CA PRO A 86 11.42 -3.03 1.18
C PRO A 86 11.02 -4.25 0.32
N LEU A 87 9.82 -4.77 0.54
CA LEU A 87 9.30 -5.94 -0.16
C LEU A 87 8.07 -5.54 -0.98
N ASP A 88 8.28 -5.39 -2.28
CA ASP A 88 7.23 -5.12 -3.24
C ASP A 88 6.46 -6.41 -3.59
N ASP A 89 5.13 -6.32 -3.64
CA ASP A 89 4.18 -7.42 -3.93
C ASP A 89 4.65 -8.80 -3.45
N SER A 90 4.61 -8.97 -2.13
CA SER A 90 5.19 -10.11 -1.45
C SER A 90 4.16 -11.18 -1.08
N ALA A 91 4.66 -12.39 -0.81
CA ALA A 91 3.86 -13.49 -0.31
C ALA A 91 4.61 -14.19 0.82
N GLN A 92 3.87 -14.82 1.72
CA GLN A 92 4.42 -15.54 2.88
C GLN A 92 5.46 -16.60 2.49
N TYR A 93 5.30 -17.22 1.32
CA TYR A 93 6.24 -18.22 0.80
C TYR A 93 6.64 -17.91 -0.64
N GLY A 94 7.57 -18.69 -1.18
CA GLY A 94 8.12 -18.48 -2.52
C GLY A 94 9.49 -17.81 -2.53
N TYR A 95 9.93 -17.46 -3.74
CA TYR A 95 11.28 -16.96 -4.00
C TYR A 95 11.63 -15.67 -3.26
N THR A 96 10.69 -14.72 -3.14
CA THR A 96 10.92 -13.48 -2.38
C THR A 96 11.21 -13.76 -0.91
N ALA A 97 10.49 -14.69 -0.29
CA ALA A 97 10.76 -15.08 1.09
C ALA A 97 12.11 -15.80 1.24
N THR A 98 12.49 -16.65 0.28
CA THR A 98 13.82 -17.28 0.24
C THR A 98 14.95 -16.24 0.08
N ASP A 99 14.78 -15.26 -0.80
CA ASP A 99 15.78 -14.21 -1.00
C ASP A 99 15.89 -13.27 0.22
N LYS A 100 14.77 -13.02 0.91
CA LYS A 100 14.76 -12.27 2.18
C LYS A 100 15.63 -12.95 3.25
N GLU A 101 15.52 -14.27 3.40
CA GLU A 101 16.35 -15.02 4.34
C GLU A 101 17.83 -14.97 3.96
N ARG A 102 18.15 -15.21 2.68
CA ARG A 102 19.54 -15.13 2.19
C ARG A 102 20.14 -13.75 2.42
N LEU A 103 19.35 -12.70 2.20
CA LEU A 103 19.74 -11.32 2.47
C LEU A 103 19.94 -11.08 3.97
N ALA A 104 19.05 -11.60 4.83
CA ALA A 104 19.20 -11.51 6.28
C ALA A 104 20.49 -12.20 6.77
N ASP A 105 20.82 -13.39 6.25
CA ASP A 105 22.06 -14.10 6.56
C ASP A 105 23.30 -13.30 6.13
N ALA A 106 23.25 -12.72 4.92
CA ALA A 106 24.32 -11.87 4.41
C ALA A 106 24.52 -10.63 5.29
N LEU A 107 23.43 -9.95 5.65
CA LEU A 107 23.45 -8.78 6.53
C LEU A 107 24.01 -9.12 7.92
N ALA A 108 23.58 -10.25 8.49
CA ALA A 108 24.10 -10.75 9.76
C ALA A 108 25.61 -11.03 9.70
N THR A 109 26.08 -11.64 8.62
CA THR A 109 27.52 -11.88 8.38
C THR A 109 28.32 -10.57 8.31
N MET A 110 27.72 -9.50 7.78
CA MET A 110 28.33 -8.16 7.76
C MET A 110 28.19 -7.39 9.09
N GLY A 111 27.48 -7.94 10.09
CA GLY A 111 27.14 -7.24 11.33
C GLY A 111 26.19 -6.06 11.11
N LYS A 112 25.42 -6.06 10.01
CA LYS A 112 24.52 -4.98 9.63
C LYS A 112 23.07 -5.35 9.93
N ARG A 113 22.29 -4.37 10.39
CA ARG A 113 20.84 -4.49 10.52
C ARG A 113 20.17 -3.48 9.62
N VAL A 114 19.35 -3.95 8.69
CA VAL A 114 18.64 -3.13 7.71
C VAL A 114 17.15 -3.44 7.83
N PRO A 115 16.29 -2.44 8.07
CA PRO A 115 14.84 -2.61 8.06
C PRO A 115 14.35 -3.22 6.75
N SER A 116 13.48 -4.23 6.86
CA SER A 116 12.85 -4.88 5.71
C SER A 116 11.41 -5.27 6.04
N TYR A 117 10.48 -4.68 5.30
CA TYR A 117 9.03 -4.77 5.49
C TYR A 117 8.30 -4.70 4.14
N PRO A 118 7.07 -5.22 4.02
CA PRO A 118 6.24 -5.02 2.83
C PRO A 118 6.04 -3.55 2.52
N GLY A 119 6.11 -3.14 1.25
CA GLY A 119 6.04 -1.74 0.83
C GLY A 119 6.97 -1.49 -0.35
N ALA A 120 6.81 -0.35 -1.02
CA ALA A 120 7.69 0.08 -2.10
C ALA A 120 7.56 1.59 -2.34
N ASP A 121 6.37 2.01 -2.74
CA ASP A 121 6.12 3.36 -3.25
C ASP A 121 6.24 4.43 -2.16
N GLU A 122 5.89 4.10 -0.92
CA GLU A 122 5.92 4.97 0.24
C GLU A 122 7.31 5.10 0.87
N VAL A 123 8.26 4.24 0.50
CA VAL A 123 9.59 4.19 1.14
C VAL A 123 10.33 5.53 0.98
N GLY A 124 10.14 6.22 -0.15
CA GLY A 124 10.65 7.58 -0.34
C GLY A 124 10.09 8.57 0.69
N MET A 125 8.80 8.45 1.03
CA MET A 125 8.17 9.24 2.09
C MET A 125 8.70 8.86 3.47
N THR A 126 8.92 7.57 3.73
CA THR A 126 9.50 7.08 4.99
C THR A 126 10.92 7.61 5.20
N LEU A 127 11.78 7.56 4.18
CA LEU A 127 13.13 8.11 4.24
C LEU A 127 13.13 9.64 4.40
N THR A 128 12.19 10.32 3.74
CA THR A 128 12.02 11.78 3.92
C THR A 128 11.58 12.10 5.35
N CYS A 129 10.62 11.35 5.91
CA CYS A 129 10.18 11.48 7.28
C CYS A 129 11.34 11.27 8.27
N ARG A 130 12.12 10.20 8.08
CA ARG A 130 13.34 9.90 8.86
C ARG A 130 14.29 11.09 8.85
N ALA A 131 14.64 11.58 7.66
CA ALA A 131 15.58 12.69 7.50
C ALA A 131 15.10 13.97 8.19
N VAL A 132 13.79 14.26 8.12
CA VAL A 132 13.19 15.40 8.85
C VAL A 132 13.26 15.19 10.36
N CYS A 133 12.89 14.01 10.87
CA CYS A 133 12.99 13.70 12.30
C CYS A 133 14.42 13.86 12.81
N ASP A 134 15.40 13.32 12.08
CA ASP A 134 16.82 13.38 12.46
C ASP A 134 17.34 14.84 12.38
N TYR A 135 16.96 15.61 11.36
CA TYR A 135 17.34 17.03 11.22
C TYR A 135 16.81 17.89 12.37
N TYR A 136 15.53 17.74 12.73
CA TYR A 136 14.91 18.46 13.85
C TYR A 136 15.21 17.84 15.22
N LYS A 137 15.94 16.70 15.26
CA LYS A 137 16.29 15.95 16.48
C LYS A 137 15.07 15.58 17.32
N VAL A 138 13.99 15.17 16.64
CA VAL A 138 12.73 14.76 17.26
C VAL A 138 12.49 13.28 17.06
N THR A 139 11.73 12.68 17.96
CA THR A 139 11.23 11.31 17.82
C THR A 139 9.74 11.34 18.13
N PRO A 140 8.88 11.57 17.12
CA PRO A 140 7.44 11.63 17.30
C PRO A 140 6.91 10.36 17.96
N LYS A 141 6.11 10.52 19.02
CA LYS A 141 5.45 9.41 19.70
C LYS A 141 4.09 9.14 19.05
N ILE A 142 3.89 7.94 18.54
CA ILE A 142 2.68 7.57 17.80
C ILE A 142 1.84 6.60 18.63
N ASN A 143 0.62 7.01 18.96
CA ASN A 143 -0.39 6.15 19.56
C ASN A 143 -1.19 5.46 18.45
N CYS A 144 -1.08 4.12 18.39
CA CYS A 144 -1.68 3.32 17.32
C CYS A 144 -3.00 2.71 17.80
N VAL A 145 -4.11 3.06 17.15
CA VAL A 145 -5.46 2.65 17.55
C VAL A 145 -6.10 1.84 16.44
N PHE A 146 -6.38 0.56 16.71
CA PHE A 146 -7.15 -0.30 15.82
C PHE A 146 -8.63 -0.32 16.24
N PRO A 147 -9.58 -0.60 15.33
CA PRO A 147 -10.98 -0.84 15.68
C PRO A 147 -11.13 -1.99 16.71
N LYS A 148 -10.30 -3.03 16.55
CA LYS A 148 -10.20 -4.21 17.41
C LYS A 148 -8.74 -4.61 17.54
N ILE A 149 -8.34 -5.17 18.68
CA ILE A 149 -6.93 -5.51 18.90
C ILE A 149 -6.47 -6.62 17.96
N GLU A 150 -7.37 -7.54 17.59
CA GLU A 150 -7.15 -8.67 16.70
C GLU A 150 -6.79 -8.24 15.27
N CYS A 151 -7.19 -7.04 14.85
CA CYS A 151 -6.83 -6.48 13.54
C CYS A 151 -5.32 -6.43 13.31
N ARG A 152 -4.52 -6.36 14.37
CA ARG A 152 -3.05 -6.33 14.28
C ARG A 152 -2.44 -7.61 13.70
N GLU A 153 -3.16 -8.73 13.77
CA GLU A 153 -2.71 -10.05 13.33
C GLU A 153 -3.11 -10.34 11.87
N VAL A 154 -3.85 -9.43 11.24
CA VAL A 154 -4.24 -9.55 9.84
C VAL A 154 -3.02 -9.45 8.94
N VAL A 155 -2.91 -10.37 7.98
CA VAL A 155 -1.96 -10.32 6.86
C VAL A 155 -2.66 -9.67 5.67
N PRO A 156 -2.28 -8.45 5.27
CA PRO A 156 -2.88 -7.78 4.13
C PRO A 156 -2.64 -8.50 2.81
N LEU A 157 -3.46 -8.19 1.80
CA LEU A 157 -3.18 -8.64 0.43
C LEU A 157 -1.82 -8.07 -0.02
N TYR A 158 -1.07 -8.88 -0.77
CA TYR A 158 0.26 -8.53 -1.30
C TYR A 158 1.36 -8.33 -0.24
N GLU A 159 1.12 -8.76 1.01
CA GLU A 159 2.07 -8.68 2.11
C GLU A 159 2.41 -10.06 2.69
N ASP A 160 3.61 -10.17 3.29
CA ASP A 160 4.15 -11.45 3.78
C ASP A 160 3.96 -11.70 5.29
N ARG A 161 3.38 -10.74 6.03
CA ARG A 161 3.28 -10.80 7.50
C ARG A 161 2.11 -9.98 8.04
N ALA A 162 1.83 -10.20 9.33
CA ALA A 162 0.81 -9.45 10.04
C ALA A 162 1.15 -7.96 10.14
N VAL A 163 0.14 -7.09 9.99
CA VAL A 163 0.30 -5.63 10.02
C VAL A 163 0.98 -5.14 11.30
N GLY A 164 0.76 -5.78 12.44
CA GLY A 164 1.40 -5.41 13.70
C GLY A 164 2.93 -5.45 13.66
N LEU A 165 3.51 -6.36 12.86
CA LEU A 165 4.95 -6.46 12.63
C LEU A 165 5.43 -5.39 11.65
N THR A 166 4.71 -5.19 10.54
CA THR A 166 5.00 -4.15 9.54
C THR A 166 4.95 -2.75 10.15
N LEU A 167 3.93 -2.46 10.96
CA LEU A 167 3.76 -1.18 11.65
C LEU A 167 4.94 -0.83 12.56
N ALA A 168 5.45 -1.80 13.32
CA ALA A 168 6.60 -1.56 14.19
C ALA A 168 7.86 -1.20 13.38
N GLU A 169 8.11 -1.92 12.28
CA GLU A 169 9.24 -1.67 11.39
C GLU A 169 9.11 -0.32 10.67
N GLN A 170 7.95 0.02 10.11
CA GLN A 170 7.73 1.29 9.41
C GLN A 170 7.82 2.50 10.35
N LEU A 171 7.26 2.43 11.57
CA LEU A 171 7.41 3.49 12.57
C LEU A 171 8.88 3.74 12.92
N SER A 172 9.62 2.67 13.19
CA SER A 172 11.06 2.74 13.47
C SER A 172 11.85 3.32 12.29
N ALA A 173 11.54 2.86 11.08
CA ALA A 173 12.18 3.33 9.85
C ALA A 173 11.90 4.82 9.57
N ALA A 174 10.71 5.33 9.92
CA ALA A 174 10.34 6.73 9.82
C ALA A 174 10.92 7.64 10.92
N GLY A 175 11.66 7.08 11.89
CA GLY A 175 12.20 7.83 13.03
C GLY A 175 11.17 8.09 14.15
N CYS A 176 10.10 7.30 14.20
CA CYS A 176 9.03 7.42 15.19
C CYS A 176 9.15 6.35 16.29
N ALA A 177 8.52 6.62 17.43
CA ALA A 177 8.39 5.65 18.53
C ALA A 177 6.92 5.37 18.84
N LYS A 178 6.54 4.10 19.06
CA LYS A 178 5.19 3.75 19.49
C LYS A 178 4.97 4.14 20.96
N SER A 179 3.85 4.78 21.29
CA SER A 179 3.48 5.11 22.68
C SER A 179 1.99 5.33 22.84
N GLU A 180 1.38 4.80 23.91
CA GLU A 180 -0.03 5.06 24.25
C GLU A 180 -0.29 6.54 24.61
N LYS A 181 0.76 7.27 25.03
CA LYS A 181 0.72 8.72 25.27
C LYS A 181 1.40 9.46 24.12
N GLY A 182 0.90 9.22 22.91
CA GLY A 182 1.45 9.76 21.66
C GLY A 182 1.21 11.26 21.46
N ASP A 183 2.10 11.88 20.68
CA ASP A 183 1.94 13.19 20.08
C ASP A 183 0.91 13.15 18.96
N VAL A 184 0.87 12.02 18.23
CA VAL A 184 -0.07 11.70 17.14
C VAL A 184 -0.93 10.51 17.55
N ASN A 185 -2.23 10.56 17.24
CA ASN A 185 -3.11 9.40 17.24
C ASN A 185 -3.27 8.88 15.81
N LEU A 186 -2.69 7.71 15.53
CA LEU A 186 -2.78 6.99 14.26
C LEU A 186 -3.87 5.90 14.37
N PHE A 187 -4.99 6.16 13.74
CA PHE A 187 -6.10 5.22 13.60
C PHE A 187 -5.85 4.31 12.39
N LEU A 188 -5.97 3.01 12.61
CA LEU A 188 -5.59 1.95 11.67
C LEU A 188 -6.84 1.15 11.30
N ASN A 189 -7.53 1.54 10.23
CA ASN A 189 -8.73 0.83 9.79
C ASN A 189 -8.33 -0.48 9.11
N TYR A 190 -8.51 -1.59 9.80
CA TYR A 190 -8.27 -2.94 9.28
C TYR A 190 -9.48 -3.82 9.60
N PRO A 191 -9.78 -4.85 8.78
CA PRO A 191 -10.79 -5.83 9.13
C PRO A 191 -10.27 -6.76 10.25
N THR A 192 -11.14 -7.64 10.75
CA THR A 192 -10.77 -8.74 11.65
C THR A 192 -10.63 -10.08 10.92
N CYS A 193 -10.87 -10.08 9.59
CA CYS A 193 -10.78 -11.25 8.72
C CYS A 193 -9.88 -10.95 7.51
N GLN A 194 -9.76 -11.90 6.58
CA GLN A 194 -8.92 -11.74 5.40
C GLN A 194 -9.34 -10.50 4.58
N PRO A 195 -8.40 -9.58 4.28
CA PRO A 195 -8.71 -8.42 3.48
C PRO A 195 -9.10 -8.77 2.05
N VAL A 196 -10.00 -7.96 1.49
CA VAL A 196 -10.45 -8.05 0.10
C VAL A 196 -10.16 -6.74 -0.65
N GLU A 197 -10.33 -6.78 -1.96
CA GLU A 197 -10.13 -5.63 -2.85
C GLU A 197 -11.25 -4.60 -2.72
N ALA A 198 -10.96 -3.33 -2.97
CA ALA A 198 -11.92 -2.24 -2.82
C ALA A 198 -13.16 -2.36 -3.72
N TRP A 199 -13.07 -3.01 -4.87
CA TRP A 199 -14.24 -3.29 -5.72
C TRP A 199 -15.25 -4.29 -5.11
N GLN A 200 -14.89 -4.91 -3.98
CA GLN A 200 -15.77 -5.81 -3.22
C GLN A 200 -16.47 -5.08 -2.06
N GLN A 201 -16.38 -3.75 -2.01
CA GLN A 201 -17.08 -2.93 -1.02
C GLN A 201 -18.60 -2.92 -1.25
N PRO A 202 -19.43 -2.99 -0.20
CA PRO A 202 -19.08 -3.29 1.19
C PRO A 202 -18.94 -4.82 1.43
N SER A 203 -17.98 -5.21 2.28
CA SER A 203 -17.82 -6.60 2.71
C SER A 203 -18.57 -6.89 4.02
N ALA A 204 -19.46 -7.88 4.01
CA ALA A 204 -20.27 -8.25 5.18
C ALA A 204 -19.42 -8.72 6.38
N GLY A 205 -18.26 -9.34 6.13
CA GLY A 205 -17.36 -9.84 7.18
C GLY A 205 -16.66 -8.75 8.00
N TYR A 206 -16.89 -7.47 7.68
CA TYR A 206 -16.17 -6.33 8.27
C TYR A 206 -16.97 -5.60 9.36
N ALA A 207 -18.15 -6.10 9.73
CA ALA A 207 -19.04 -5.48 10.72
C ALA A 207 -18.42 -5.36 12.12
N GLU A 208 -17.53 -6.28 12.50
CA GLU A 208 -16.86 -6.34 13.81
C GLU A 208 -16.01 -5.11 14.14
N ARG A 209 -15.70 -4.26 13.15
CA ARG A 209 -14.93 -3.02 13.35
C ARG A 209 -15.69 -1.95 14.15
N ASP A 210 -17.02 -2.07 14.30
CA ASP A 210 -17.86 -1.07 14.96
C ASP A 210 -17.56 0.35 14.44
N ILE A 211 -17.81 0.54 13.14
CA ILE A 211 -17.53 1.80 12.41
C ILE A 211 -18.08 3.04 13.14
N PRO A 212 -19.31 3.05 13.69
CA PRO A 212 -19.80 4.21 14.44
C PRO A 212 -18.94 4.54 15.66
N ASN A 213 -18.50 3.54 16.43
CA ASN A 213 -17.65 3.79 17.59
C ASN A 213 -16.24 4.22 17.17
N PHE A 214 -15.66 3.58 16.16
CA PHE A 214 -14.34 3.94 15.66
C PHE A 214 -14.31 5.38 15.12
N ALA A 215 -15.34 5.79 14.37
CA ALA A 215 -15.49 7.15 13.88
C ALA A 215 -15.62 8.20 15.01
N ARG A 216 -16.36 7.89 16.09
CA ARG A 216 -16.43 8.76 17.27
C ARG A 216 -15.09 8.91 17.97
N GLN A 217 -14.28 7.85 18.05
CA GLN A 217 -12.93 7.94 18.61
C GLN A 217 -12.02 8.84 17.77
N ILE A 218 -12.07 8.71 16.43
CA ILE A 218 -11.36 9.59 15.50
C ILE A 218 -11.77 11.05 15.72
N ALA A 219 -13.07 11.33 15.73
CA ALA A 219 -13.59 12.69 15.95
C ALA A 219 -13.22 13.25 17.33
N GLY A 220 -13.24 12.41 18.37
CA GLY A 220 -12.78 12.79 19.72
C GLY A 220 -11.30 13.16 19.76
N SER A 221 -10.45 12.46 19.00
CA SER A 221 -9.04 12.82 18.84
C SER A 221 -8.89 14.19 18.18
N VAL A 222 -9.62 14.45 17.08
CA VAL A 222 -9.61 15.73 16.37
C VAL A 222 -10.10 16.89 17.25
N SER A 223 -11.17 16.68 18.03
CA SER A 223 -11.73 17.71 18.92
C SER A 223 -10.81 18.05 20.09
N SER A 224 -9.99 17.09 20.55
CA SER A 224 -8.97 17.30 21.58
C SER A 224 -7.74 18.09 21.09
N GLY A 225 -7.68 18.47 19.80
CA GLY A 225 -6.57 19.20 19.22
C GLY A 225 -5.33 18.34 18.93
N LYS A 226 -5.42 17.02 19.06
CA LYS A 226 -4.35 16.09 18.71
C LYS A 226 -4.22 15.95 17.19
N VAL A 227 -2.98 15.82 16.72
CA VAL A 227 -2.72 15.39 15.34
C VAL A 227 -3.32 14.02 15.16
N THR A 228 -4.30 13.93 14.27
CA THR A 228 -5.09 12.73 14.05
C THR A 228 -4.87 12.24 12.64
N ALA A 229 -4.46 10.97 12.53
CA ALA A 229 -4.11 10.33 11.29
C ALA A 229 -4.95 9.08 11.10
N LEU A 230 -5.36 8.78 9.87
CA LEU A 230 -6.16 7.61 9.52
C LEU A 230 -5.48 6.88 8.35
N ALA A 231 -4.92 5.71 8.64
CA ALA A 231 -4.51 4.74 7.63
C ALA A 231 -5.69 3.84 7.33
N ASP A 232 -6.23 3.96 6.12
CA ASP A 232 -7.45 3.30 5.68
C ASP A 232 -7.13 2.05 4.86
N CYS A 233 -6.91 0.95 5.59
CA CYS A 233 -6.42 -0.31 5.04
C CYS A 233 -7.46 -1.43 5.13
N ALA A 234 -8.76 -1.09 5.22
CA ALA A 234 -9.80 -2.11 5.30
C ALA A 234 -9.89 -2.93 4.02
N TYR A 235 -9.69 -2.25 2.90
CA TYR A 235 -9.68 -2.83 1.57
C TYR A 235 -8.32 -2.55 0.93
N CYS A 236 -7.86 -3.50 0.13
CA CYS A 236 -6.73 -3.23 -0.76
C CYS A 236 -7.22 -2.36 -1.92
N ASN A 237 -6.31 -1.57 -2.49
CA ASN A 237 -6.55 -0.79 -3.70
C ASN A 237 -7.64 0.27 -3.57
N GLY A 238 -7.96 0.77 -2.36
CA GLY A 238 -8.87 1.90 -2.20
C GLY A 238 -9.43 2.06 -0.78
N GLY A 239 -9.82 3.30 -0.45
CA GLY A 239 -10.34 3.66 0.87
C GLY A 239 -11.75 3.15 1.15
N ASP A 240 -12.09 3.00 2.43
CA ASP A 240 -13.39 2.57 2.93
C ASP A 240 -14.40 3.72 2.95
N ALA A 241 -15.25 3.77 1.93
CA ALA A 241 -16.27 4.80 1.81
C ALA A 241 -17.26 4.80 2.99
N GLN A 242 -17.53 3.65 3.61
CA GLN A 242 -18.46 3.55 4.75
C GLN A 242 -17.85 4.22 5.99
N LEU A 243 -16.58 3.95 6.31
CA LEU A 243 -15.89 4.59 7.42
C LEU A 243 -15.81 6.10 7.21
N LEU A 244 -15.36 6.54 6.04
CA LEU A 244 -15.17 7.97 5.77
C LEU A 244 -16.48 8.77 5.86
N LYS A 245 -17.58 8.22 5.35
CA LYS A 245 -18.91 8.82 5.49
C LYS A 245 -19.36 8.90 6.94
N GLU A 246 -19.02 7.92 7.76
CA GLU A 246 -19.34 7.97 9.19
C GLU A 246 -18.49 9.01 9.92
N VAL A 247 -17.17 9.06 9.67
CA VAL A 247 -16.28 10.08 10.24
C VAL A 247 -16.72 11.50 9.85
N ALA A 248 -17.12 11.70 8.59
CA ALA A 248 -17.62 12.97 8.07
C ALA A 248 -18.84 13.54 8.81
N LYS A 249 -19.62 12.69 9.51
CA LYS A 249 -20.76 13.15 10.33
C LYS A 249 -20.30 13.83 11.62
N HIS A 250 -19.10 13.52 12.10
CA HIS A 250 -18.61 13.92 13.42
C HIS A 250 -17.44 14.92 13.35
N THR A 251 -16.71 15.00 12.23
CA THR A 251 -15.60 15.95 12.04
C THR A 251 -15.33 16.27 10.57
N ASP A 252 -14.66 17.40 10.30
CA ASP A 252 -14.17 17.73 8.95
C ASP A 252 -13.04 16.77 8.57
N LEU A 253 -13.24 16.03 7.48
CA LEU A 253 -12.25 15.09 6.93
C LEU A 253 -10.91 15.76 6.62
N LEU A 254 -10.91 17.04 6.22
CA LEU A 254 -9.69 17.80 5.94
C LEU A 254 -8.84 18.09 7.18
N ARG A 255 -9.31 17.74 8.38
CA ARG A 255 -8.54 17.82 9.63
C ARG A 255 -7.75 16.54 9.96
N LEU A 256 -7.77 15.56 9.05
CA LEU A 256 -7.04 14.30 9.19
C LEU A 256 -5.82 14.27 8.28
N ALA A 257 -4.73 13.67 8.74
CA ALA A 257 -3.79 13.01 7.83
C ALA A 257 -4.45 11.70 7.36
N TYR A 258 -4.50 11.43 6.06
CA TYR A 258 -5.28 10.34 5.48
C TYR A 258 -4.58 9.74 4.27
N ALA A 259 -4.62 8.41 4.17
CA ALA A 259 -4.39 7.67 2.94
C ALA A 259 -5.12 6.32 2.99
N GLY A 260 -5.34 5.70 1.84
CA GLY A 260 -6.03 4.41 1.66
C GLY A 260 -5.87 3.85 0.25
N TRP A 261 -4.64 3.82 -0.27
CA TRP A 261 -4.34 3.49 -1.67
C TRP A 261 -3.43 2.27 -1.81
N ASN A 262 -3.54 1.60 -2.97
CA ASN A 262 -2.73 0.45 -3.37
C ASN A 262 -2.63 -0.64 -2.28
N THR A 263 -1.48 -0.81 -1.62
CA THR A 263 -1.26 -1.79 -0.55
C THR A 263 -1.38 -1.17 0.84
N SER A 264 -1.52 -2.02 1.87
CA SER A 264 -1.65 -1.54 3.26
C SER A 264 -0.38 -0.83 3.73
N SER A 265 0.80 -1.36 3.37
CA SER A 265 2.08 -0.72 3.65
C SER A 265 2.28 0.62 2.97
N ASN A 266 1.89 0.76 1.71
CA ASN A 266 1.98 2.04 1.00
C ASN A 266 1.13 3.10 1.69
N THR A 267 -0.10 2.71 2.07
CA THR A 267 -1.01 3.55 2.86
C THR A 267 -0.39 3.93 4.20
N LEU A 268 0.16 2.96 4.93
CA LEU A 268 0.68 3.17 6.27
C LEU A 268 1.88 4.13 6.28
N GLY A 269 2.87 3.93 5.41
CA GLY A 269 4.04 4.82 5.34
C GLY A 269 3.67 6.22 4.85
N THR A 270 2.70 6.34 3.93
CA THR A 270 2.15 7.64 3.50
C THR A 270 1.57 8.42 4.69
N VAL A 271 0.71 7.77 5.49
CA VAL A 271 0.03 8.42 6.63
C VAL A 271 0.99 8.71 7.78
N ILE A 272 1.93 7.81 8.07
CA ILE A 272 2.96 8.06 9.09
C ILE A 272 3.72 9.34 8.73
N CYS A 273 4.26 9.42 7.51
CA CYS A 273 5.00 10.60 7.05
C CYS A 273 4.13 11.86 7.11
N GLN A 274 2.91 11.82 6.56
CA GLN A 274 1.99 12.96 6.60
C GLN A 274 1.68 13.41 8.03
N SER A 275 1.51 12.48 8.98
CA SER A 275 1.21 12.80 10.37
C SER A 275 2.37 13.44 11.12
N VAL A 276 3.61 13.03 10.83
CA VAL A 276 4.82 13.65 11.38
C VAL A 276 4.98 15.06 10.82
N PHE A 277 4.76 15.25 9.52
CA PHE A 277 4.77 16.58 8.93
C PHE A 277 3.67 17.46 9.50
N ALA A 278 2.47 16.91 9.75
CA ALA A 278 1.39 17.64 10.39
C ALA A 278 1.74 18.06 11.83
N LEU A 279 2.46 17.22 12.57
CA LEU A 279 2.96 17.54 13.91
C LEU A 279 3.97 18.67 13.92
N LEU A 280 4.90 18.68 12.96
CA LEU A 280 6.01 19.64 12.92
C LEU A 280 5.64 20.96 12.23
N PHE A 281 4.79 20.92 11.21
CA PHE A 281 4.56 22.05 10.30
C PHE A 281 3.08 22.39 10.11
N GLY A 282 2.18 21.65 10.74
CA GLY A 282 0.75 21.76 10.50
C GLY A 282 0.27 20.93 9.31
N LEU A 283 -1.02 20.62 9.30
CA LEU A 283 -1.62 19.72 8.32
C LEU A 283 -1.70 20.39 6.93
N ASN A 284 -1.27 19.67 5.90
CA ASN A 284 -1.43 20.07 4.51
C ASN A 284 -2.80 19.61 3.98
N GLU A 285 -3.81 20.46 4.11
CA GLU A 285 -5.18 20.15 3.65
C GLU A 285 -5.25 19.82 2.16
N LYS A 286 -4.42 20.45 1.31
CA LYS A 286 -4.41 20.18 -0.13
C LYS A 286 -3.98 18.75 -0.42
N PHE A 287 -2.90 18.30 0.21
CA PHE A 287 -2.42 16.92 0.08
C PHE A 287 -3.47 15.93 0.61
N THR A 288 -4.09 16.22 1.78
CA THR A 288 -5.20 15.41 2.29
C THR A 288 -6.37 15.35 1.29
N ALA A 289 -6.74 16.46 0.67
CA ALA A 289 -7.80 16.50 -0.33
C ALA A 289 -7.45 15.63 -1.56
N GLU A 290 -6.21 15.67 -2.04
CA GLU A 290 -5.74 14.80 -3.14
C GLU A 290 -5.92 13.32 -2.81
N ARG A 291 -5.61 12.90 -1.57
CA ARG A 291 -5.86 11.53 -1.09
C ARG A 291 -7.34 11.16 -1.05
N TYR A 292 -8.24 12.07 -0.70
CA TYR A 292 -9.68 11.77 -0.79
C TYR A 292 -10.19 11.62 -2.22
N TYR A 293 -9.67 12.42 -3.15
CA TYR A 293 -9.98 12.25 -4.56
C TYR A 293 -9.37 10.96 -5.12
N GLU A 294 -8.13 10.62 -4.77
CA GLU A 294 -7.43 9.47 -5.33
C GLU A 294 -7.81 8.17 -4.63
N ASP A 295 -7.48 8.05 -3.35
CA ASP A 295 -7.53 6.82 -2.58
C ASP A 295 -8.98 6.36 -2.34
N ALA A 296 -9.84 7.27 -1.86
CA ALA A 296 -11.24 6.97 -1.57
C ALA A 296 -12.15 7.12 -2.79
N GLY A 297 -11.84 8.06 -3.67
CA GLY A 297 -12.65 8.38 -4.84
C GLY A 297 -12.32 7.52 -6.05
N TYR A 298 -11.08 7.60 -6.53
CA TYR A 298 -10.65 6.89 -7.74
C TYR A 298 -10.44 5.40 -7.47
N CYS A 299 -9.49 5.08 -6.60
CA CYS A 299 -9.10 3.72 -6.25
C CYS A 299 -10.28 2.95 -5.64
N GLY A 300 -11.00 3.57 -4.71
CA GLY A 300 -12.14 2.96 -3.99
C GLY A 300 -13.46 2.83 -4.77
N ALA A 301 -13.68 3.58 -5.85
CA ALA A 301 -14.97 3.55 -6.55
C ALA A 301 -14.87 3.81 -8.07
N VAL A 302 -14.34 4.96 -8.48
CA VAL A 302 -14.48 5.43 -9.86
C VAL A 302 -13.67 4.59 -10.85
N ARG A 303 -12.51 4.05 -10.46
CA ARG A 303 -11.73 3.16 -11.33
C ARG A 303 -12.54 1.95 -11.79
N GLN A 304 -13.27 1.31 -10.88
CA GLN A 304 -14.13 0.17 -11.21
C GLN A 304 -15.23 0.61 -12.17
N SER A 305 -15.97 1.68 -11.82
CA SER A 305 -17.07 2.18 -12.66
C SER A 305 -16.62 2.57 -14.07
N VAL A 306 -15.45 3.20 -14.19
CA VAL A 306 -14.84 3.56 -15.47
C VAL A 306 -14.45 2.29 -16.23
N THR A 307 -13.78 1.33 -15.59
CA THR A 307 -13.39 0.07 -16.22
C THR A 307 -14.60 -0.70 -16.76
N GLU A 308 -15.68 -0.79 -15.99
CA GLU A 308 -16.93 -1.46 -16.39
C GLU A 308 -17.67 -0.73 -17.52
N SER A 309 -17.46 0.59 -17.66
CA SER A 309 -18.06 1.39 -18.73
C SER A 309 -17.40 1.20 -20.11
N PHE A 310 -16.23 0.55 -20.17
CA PHE A 310 -15.51 0.27 -21.41
C PHE A 310 -15.40 -1.24 -21.65
N PRO A 311 -15.80 -1.75 -22.83
CA PRO A 311 -15.75 -3.18 -23.11
C PRO A 311 -14.28 -3.67 -23.18
N PRO A 312 -13.95 -4.88 -22.67
CA PRO A 312 -12.57 -5.38 -22.61
C PRO A 312 -11.83 -5.41 -23.96
N HIS A 313 -12.55 -5.69 -25.05
CA HIS A 313 -12.01 -5.73 -26.42
C HIS A 313 -12.35 -4.46 -27.23
N GLY A 314 -12.74 -3.38 -26.55
CA GLY A 314 -13.00 -2.09 -27.15
C GLY A 314 -11.74 -1.32 -27.48
N ARG A 315 -11.92 -0.13 -28.09
CA ARG A 315 -10.86 0.85 -28.33
C ARG A 315 -10.15 1.28 -27.04
N TYR A 316 -10.88 1.30 -25.93
CA TYR A 316 -10.35 1.56 -24.60
C TYR A 316 -10.70 0.39 -23.70
N ASN A 317 -9.78 0.02 -22.82
CA ASN A 317 -9.96 -0.99 -21.78
C ASN A 317 -9.01 -0.70 -20.61
N TYR A 318 -8.99 -1.59 -19.63
CA TYR A 318 -8.17 -1.44 -18.43
C TYR A 318 -6.69 -1.13 -18.73
N PHE A 319 -6.10 -1.81 -19.72
CA PHE A 319 -4.68 -1.69 -20.10
C PHE A 319 -4.42 -0.63 -21.19
N ASN A 320 -5.48 -0.09 -21.80
CA ASN A 320 -5.36 0.91 -22.86
C ASN A 320 -6.43 2.00 -22.70
N ALA A 321 -6.04 3.10 -22.05
CA ALA A 321 -6.82 4.32 -21.90
C ALA A 321 -6.60 5.33 -23.05
N GLY A 322 -5.72 5.01 -24.01
CA GLY A 322 -5.33 5.90 -25.10
C GLY A 322 -4.34 6.97 -24.66
N ALA A 323 -4.64 8.24 -24.93
CA ALA A 323 -3.76 9.34 -24.54
C ALA A 323 -3.90 9.67 -23.04
N GLU A 324 -2.82 10.13 -22.41
CA GLU A 324 -2.78 10.48 -20.97
C GLU A 324 -3.85 11.51 -20.57
N ASN A 325 -4.10 12.49 -21.45
CA ASN A 325 -5.15 13.52 -21.30
C ASN A 325 -6.35 13.26 -22.24
N GLY A 326 -6.58 12.00 -22.58
CA GLY A 326 -7.57 11.59 -23.57
C GLY A 326 -8.99 11.50 -23.04
N ARG A 327 -9.87 10.88 -23.84
CA ARG A 327 -11.28 10.68 -23.52
C ARG A 327 -11.48 9.99 -22.16
N VAL A 328 -10.70 8.95 -21.86
CA VAL A 328 -10.84 8.19 -20.61
C VAL A 328 -10.50 9.07 -19.40
N ALA A 329 -9.39 9.83 -19.45
CA ALA A 329 -9.02 10.77 -18.38
C ALA A 329 -10.11 11.83 -18.13
N HIS A 330 -10.80 12.31 -19.18
CA HIS A 330 -11.92 13.24 -19.01
C HIS A 330 -13.11 12.59 -18.29
N VAL A 331 -13.44 11.35 -18.67
CA VAL A 331 -14.50 10.56 -18.00
C VAL A 331 -14.14 10.32 -16.53
N VAL A 332 -12.88 9.95 -16.23
CA VAL A 332 -12.39 9.81 -14.85
C VAL A 332 -12.60 11.12 -14.08
N LYS A 333 -12.14 12.25 -14.62
CA LYS A 333 -12.28 13.57 -13.97
C LYS A 333 -13.73 13.90 -13.62
N GLU A 334 -14.64 13.72 -14.57
CA GLU A 334 -16.06 14.03 -14.36
C GLU A 334 -16.72 13.12 -13.33
N GLN A 335 -16.52 11.81 -13.45
CA GLN A 335 -17.09 10.84 -12.51
C GLN A 335 -16.52 11.03 -11.11
N LEU A 336 -15.22 11.29 -11.02
CA LEU A 336 -14.54 11.51 -9.76
C LEU A 336 -14.99 12.79 -9.06
N GLN A 337 -15.14 13.89 -9.80
CA GLN A 337 -15.69 15.12 -9.23
C GLN A 337 -17.11 14.89 -8.71
N LYS A 338 -17.96 14.19 -9.48
CA LYS A 338 -19.34 13.85 -9.06
C LYS A 338 -19.35 12.98 -7.81
N TYR A 339 -18.50 11.94 -7.76
CA TYR A 339 -18.42 11.02 -6.64
C TYR A 339 -18.02 11.74 -5.34
N VAL A 340 -16.93 12.53 -5.37
CA VAL A 340 -16.46 13.24 -4.17
C VAL A 340 -17.46 14.31 -3.74
N SER A 341 -18.09 15.03 -4.67
CA SER A 341 -19.15 15.99 -4.33
C SER A 341 -20.36 15.33 -3.65
N ALA A 342 -20.74 14.11 -4.06
CA ALA A 342 -21.87 13.41 -3.47
C ALA A 342 -21.54 12.75 -2.13
N ASN A 343 -20.34 12.20 -1.96
CA ASN A 343 -19.99 11.37 -0.80
C ASN A 343 -19.18 12.13 0.26
N PHE A 344 -18.40 13.14 -0.13
CA PHE A 344 -17.52 13.93 0.73
C PHE A 344 -17.68 15.44 0.44
N PRO A 345 -18.91 15.99 0.58
CA PRO A 345 -19.22 17.36 0.16
C PRO A 345 -18.34 18.42 0.83
N GLN A 346 -17.90 18.21 2.07
CA GLN A 346 -16.98 19.13 2.76
C GLN A 346 -15.60 19.23 2.09
N VAL A 347 -15.12 18.15 1.47
CA VAL A 347 -13.87 18.15 0.68
C VAL A 347 -14.11 18.91 -0.62
N ALA A 348 -15.17 18.55 -1.35
CA ALA A 348 -15.52 19.16 -2.63
C ALA A 348 -15.87 20.65 -2.54
N ALA A 349 -16.36 21.12 -1.38
CA ALA A 349 -16.67 22.52 -1.15
C ALA A 349 -15.40 23.40 -1.06
N LYS A 350 -14.26 22.82 -0.63
CA LYS A 350 -12.98 23.54 -0.55
C LYS A 350 -12.07 23.26 -1.73
N TYR A 351 -12.06 22.04 -2.27
CA TYR A 351 -11.12 21.61 -3.30
C TYR A 351 -11.82 20.93 -4.48
N VAL A 352 -11.43 21.31 -5.69
CA VAL A 352 -11.88 20.71 -6.96
C VAL A 352 -10.70 20.22 -7.78
N ILE A 353 -10.95 19.25 -8.66
CA ILE A 353 -9.91 18.67 -9.52
C ILE A 353 -9.40 19.72 -10.51
N ASP A 354 -8.11 20.04 -10.42
CA ASP A 354 -7.43 20.90 -11.37
C ASP A 354 -6.94 20.08 -12.58
N ARG A 355 -6.10 19.09 -12.31
CA ARG A 355 -5.53 18.16 -13.31
C ARG A 355 -5.97 16.74 -13.01
N CYS A 356 -6.24 15.97 -14.07
CA CYS A 356 -6.50 14.54 -14.01
C CYS A 356 -5.99 13.90 -15.31
N ARG A 357 -5.04 12.99 -15.20
CA ARG A 357 -4.39 12.28 -16.31
C ARG A 357 -4.25 10.81 -15.99
N LEU A 358 -4.08 9.99 -17.02
CA LEU A 358 -3.74 8.57 -16.90
C LEU A 358 -2.31 8.37 -17.41
N PRO A 359 -1.29 8.55 -16.53
CA PRO A 359 0.10 8.72 -16.95
C PRO A 359 0.66 7.49 -17.68
N TRP A 360 0.20 6.30 -17.31
CA TRP A 360 0.64 5.04 -17.88
C TRP A 360 -0.27 4.55 -19.03
N LYS A 361 -1.19 5.39 -19.49
CA LYS A 361 -2.17 5.06 -20.54
C LYS A 361 -2.97 3.79 -20.21
N ARG A 362 -3.16 3.51 -18.93
CA ARG A 362 -4.03 2.45 -18.38
C ARG A 362 -4.93 3.04 -17.29
N MET A 363 -5.92 2.28 -16.86
CA MET A 363 -6.93 2.70 -15.88
C MET A 363 -6.51 2.40 -14.43
N PHE A 364 -5.32 1.82 -14.18
CA PHE A 364 -4.91 1.49 -12.82
C PHE A 364 -4.59 2.75 -11.98
N GLU A 365 -3.77 3.66 -12.51
CA GLU A 365 -3.34 4.89 -11.83
C GLU A 365 -3.92 6.16 -12.45
N VAL A 366 -4.00 7.20 -11.62
CA VAL A 366 -4.38 8.55 -12.01
C VAL A 366 -3.35 9.54 -11.48
N ASP A 367 -2.88 10.46 -12.33
CA ASP A 367 -2.17 11.66 -11.88
C ASP A 367 -3.22 12.77 -11.69
N LEU A 368 -3.49 13.12 -10.43
CA LEU A 368 -4.45 14.15 -10.08
C LEU A 368 -3.85 15.23 -9.19
N THR A 369 -4.29 16.46 -9.40
CA THR A 369 -4.03 17.56 -8.48
C THR A 369 -5.31 18.34 -8.22
N VAL A 370 -5.43 18.92 -7.03
CA VAL A 370 -6.58 19.76 -6.67
C VAL A 370 -6.21 21.23 -6.58
N LYS A 371 -7.22 22.10 -6.65
CA LYS A 371 -7.10 23.53 -6.35
C LYS A 371 -8.21 23.98 -5.43
N CYS A 372 -7.92 24.99 -4.62
CA CYS A 372 -8.92 25.62 -3.77
C CYS A 372 -10.00 26.29 -4.65
N VAL A 373 -11.27 26.11 -4.28
CA VAL A 373 -12.38 26.85 -4.85
C VAL A 373 -12.22 28.30 -4.41
N LYS A 374 -11.89 29.21 -5.34
CA LYS A 374 -11.89 30.65 -5.05
C LYS A 374 -13.30 31.02 -4.57
N ARG A 375 -13.41 31.51 -3.33
CA ARG A 375 -14.64 32.09 -2.79
C ARG A 375 -14.90 33.45 -3.41
#